data_AF-A0A0A0HPY9-F1
#
_entry.id   AF-A0A0A0HPY9-F1
#
_cell.length_a   1.000
_cell.length_b   1.000
_cell.length_c   1.000
_cell.angle_alpha   90.00
_cell.angle_beta   90.00
_cell.angle_gamma   90.00
#
_symmetry.space_group_name_H-M   'P 1'
#
loop_
_entity.id
_entity.type
_entity.pdbx_description
1 polymer ?
#
loop_
_entity_poly.entity_id
_entity_poly.type
_entity_poly.pdbx_seq_one_letter_code
_entity_poly.pdbx_strand_id
1 'polypeptide(L)'
;MKTEFTAEQLENPKIARANEILRSCVHCGFCTATCPTYQVLGDELDSPRGRIYLIKDMLENDRVPDAKTVKHIDRCLSCLACMTTCPSGVHYMHLVDQAREYIEERYKRPLGDRVLRWILARILPYPMRFRVALLGAKIGRPFARLMPDARLRAMLEMAPKQVPPVSRNDDPQSFAPQGARKKRVALMTGCAQRALNTDINDATIRLAHPAGLRGGSGRGGGLLPGR
;
A
#
# COMPACT_ATOMS: atom_id res chain seq x y z
N MET A 1 -10.89 -5.52 23.31
CA MET A 1 -9.72 -5.03 24.07
C MET A 1 -10.18 -3.84 24.91
N LYS A 2 -9.64 -3.66 26.13
CA LYS A 2 -9.94 -2.45 26.91
C LYS A 2 -9.23 -1.25 26.27
N THR A 3 -9.95 -0.14 26.16
CA THR A 3 -9.43 1.15 25.71
C THR A 3 -9.66 2.23 26.77
N GLU A 4 -8.77 3.21 26.83
CA GLU A 4 -8.74 4.27 27.87
C GLU A 4 -8.70 5.68 27.25
N PHE A 5 -9.50 5.91 26.20
CA PHE A 5 -9.68 7.24 25.62
C PHE A 5 -10.54 8.14 26.54
N THR A 6 -10.15 9.40 26.66
CA THR A 6 -10.94 10.44 27.34
C THR A 6 -12.18 10.84 26.54
N ALA A 7 -13.17 11.44 27.20
CA ALA A 7 -14.39 11.92 26.53
C ALA A 7 -14.08 12.96 25.44
N GLU A 8 -13.14 13.87 25.71
CA GLU A 8 -12.67 14.89 24.76
C GLU A 8 -12.01 14.25 23.52
N GLN A 9 -11.15 13.24 23.71
CA GLN A 9 -10.54 12.52 22.58
C GLN A 9 -11.58 11.84 21.69
N LEU A 10 -12.68 11.35 22.26
CA LEU A 10 -13.75 10.68 21.52
C LEU A 10 -14.64 11.63 20.71
N GLU A 11 -14.54 12.95 20.92
CA GLU A 11 -15.19 13.94 20.03
C GLU A 11 -14.57 13.93 18.63
N ASN A 12 -13.30 13.52 18.50
CA ASN A 12 -12.67 13.36 17.20
C ASN A 12 -13.20 12.08 16.52
N PRO A 13 -13.84 12.20 15.33
CA PRO A 13 -14.44 11.05 14.64
C PRO A 13 -13.42 9.96 14.27
N LYS A 14 -12.15 10.33 14.02
CA LYS A 14 -11.09 9.37 13.75
C LYS A 14 -10.76 8.54 15.00
N ILE A 15 -10.68 9.18 16.17
CA ILE A 15 -10.40 8.48 17.43
C ILE A 15 -11.59 7.64 17.87
N ALA A 16 -12.82 8.15 17.72
CA ALA A 16 -14.03 7.38 17.96
C ALA A 16 -14.06 6.09 17.10
N ARG A 17 -13.76 6.21 15.81
CA ARG A 17 -13.69 5.06 14.91
C ARG A 17 -12.55 4.10 15.27
N ALA A 18 -11.37 4.60 15.62
CA ALA A 18 -10.29 3.77 16.11
C ALA A 18 -10.71 3.00 17.37
N ASN A 19 -11.35 3.67 18.32
CA ASN A 19 -11.82 3.08 19.57
C ASN A 19 -12.78 1.91 19.32
N GLU A 20 -13.76 2.05 18.41
CA GLU A 20 -14.63 0.94 18.01
C GLU A 20 -13.86 -0.27 17.47
N ILE A 21 -12.90 -0.03 16.57
CA ILE A 21 -12.08 -1.08 15.96
C ILE A 21 -11.17 -1.75 17.00
N LEU A 22 -10.58 -0.97 17.90
CA LEU A 22 -9.72 -1.48 18.97
C LEU A 22 -10.51 -2.35 19.93
N ARG A 23 -11.74 -1.94 20.28
CA ARG A 23 -12.59 -2.70 21.21
C ARG A 23 -13.04 -4.04 20.65
N SER A 24 -13.18 -4.19 19.34
CA SER A 24 -13.54 -5.48 18.71
C SER A 24 -12.43 -6.53 18.75
N CYS A 25 -11.16 -6.14 18.95
CA CYS A 25 -10.06 -7.09 19.06
C CYS A 25 -10.15 -7.91 20.36
N VAL A 26 -10.21 -9.25 20.27
CA VAL A 26 -10.25 -10.17 21.43
C VAL A 26 -8.91 -10.86 21.73
N HIS A 27 -7.82 -10.44 21.09
CA HIS A 27 -6.48 -11.00 21.27
C HIS A 27 -6.30 -12.49 20.95
N CYS A 28 -7.18 -13.08 20.13
CA CYS A 28 -7.14 -14.50 19.76
C CYS A 28 -5.88 -14.93 18.98
N GLY A 29 -5.16 -14.02 18.35
CA GLY A 29 -3.89 -14.32 17.66
C GLY A 29 -4.01 -14.90 16.24
N PHE A 30 -5.20 -15.18 15.71
CA PHE A 30 -5.34 -15.72 14.33
C PHE A 30 -4.65 -14.88 13.24
N CYS A 31 -4.61 -13.56 13.43
CA CYS A 31 -3.94 -12.65 12.50
C CYS A 31 -2.42 -12.84 12.41
N THR A 32 -1.75 -13.42 13.42
CA THR A 32 -0.29 -13.61 13.42
C THR A 32 0.11 -14.72 12.45
N ALA A 33 -0.67 -15.80 12.39
CA ALA A 33 -0.41 -16.94 11.51
C ALA A 33 -0.43 -16.57 10.01
N THR A 34 -1.24 -15.58 9.61
CA THR A 34 -1.35 -15.16 8.20
C THR A 34 -0.48 -13.95 7.84
N CYS A 35 0.09 -13.26 8.82
CA CYS A 35 0.82 -12.02 8.54
C CYS A 35 2.22 -12.31 7.97
N PRO A 36 2.51 -11.93 6.71
CA PRO A 36 3.78 -12.28 6.09
C PRO A 36 4.99 -11.63 6.77
N THR A 37 4.85 -10.41 7.30
CA THR A 37 5.95 -9.75 8.00
C THR A 37 6.29 -10.43 9.31
N TYR A 38 5.29 -10.93 10.03
CA TYR A 38 5.51 -11.69 11.26
C TYR A 38 6.15 -13.05 10.97
N GLN A 39 5.66 -13.76 9.93
CA GLN A 39 6.21 -15.06 9.54
C GLN A 39 7.69 -14.99 9.16
N VAL A 40 8.13 -13.88 8.54
CA VAL A 40 9.54 -13.69 8.15
C VAL A 40 10.40 -13.17 9.29
N LEU A 41 9.89 -12.22 10.09
CA LEU A 41 10.70 -11.52 11.09
C LEU A 41 10.65 -12.16 12.49
N GLY A 42 9.59 -12.90 12.80
CA GLY A 42 9.37 -13.52 14.11
C GLY A 42 9.12 -12.54 15.27
N ASP A 43 9.09 -11.24 15.00
CA ASP A 43 8.91 -10.19 16.00
C ASP A 43 7.42 -9.91 16.23
N GLU A 44 6.92 -10.12 17.45
CA GLU A 44 5.51 -9.89 17.79
C GLU A 44 5.07 -8.44 17.52
N LEU A 45 5.96 -7.45 17.62
CA LEU A 45 5.64 -6.05 17.29
C LEU A 45 5.39 -5.86 15.78
N ASP A 46 5.90 -6.75 14.93
CA ASP A 46 5.62 -6.83 13.50
C ASP A 46 4.39 -7.71 13.16
N SER A 47 3.73 -8.28 14.16
CA SER A 47 2.43 -8.94 14.01
C SER A 47 1.30 -7.91 13.91
N PRO A 48 0.15 -8.24 13.28
CA PRO A 48 -0.99 -7.31 13.23
C PRO A 48 -1.51 -6.98 14.62
N ARG A 49 -1.47 -7.95 15.54
CA ARG A 49 -1.84 -7.77 16.94
C ARG A 49 -0.85 -6.84 17.66
N GLY A 50 0.44 -7.05 17.51
CA GLY A 50 1.46 -6.17 18.09
C GLY A 50 1.34 -4.74 17.58
N ARG A 51 1.09 -4.56 16.28
CA ARG A 51 0.82 -3.23 15.71
C ARG A 51 -0.46 -2.61 16.26
N ILE A 52 -1.55 -3.37 16.44
CA ILE A 52 -2.77 -2.87 17.09
C ILE A 52 -2.44 -2.31 18.48
N TYR A 53 -1.60 -3.00 19.26
CA TYR A 53 -1.15 -2.52 20.57
C TYR A 53 -0.33 -1.23 20.47
N LEU A 54 0.63 -1.15 19.54
CA LEU A 54 1.41 0.06 19.32
C LEU A 54 0.54 1.25 18.92
N ILE A 55 -0.47 1.02 18.06
CA ILE A 55 -1.38 2.07 17.62
C ILE A 55 -2.30 2.51 18.76
N LYS A 56 -2.81 1.57 19.56
CA LYS A 56 -3.60 1.86 20.76
C LYS A 56 -2.81 2.76 21.72
N ASP A 57 -1.60 2.33 22.10
CA ASP A 57 -0.73 3.09 23.03
C ASP A 57 -0.43 4.49 22.50
N MET A 58 -0.13 4.59 21.20
CA MET A 58 0.16 5.86 20.54
C MET A 58 -1.04 6.82 20.57
N LEU A 59 -2.24 6.33 20.27
CA LEU A 59 -3.45 7.16 20.18
C LEU A 59 -4.04 7.51 21.55
N GLU A 60 -4.07 6.57 22.50
CA GLU A 60 -4.64 6.81 23.83
C GLU A 60 -3.84 7.84 24.60
N ASN A 61 -2.51 7.74 24.56
CA ASN A 61 -1.61 8.59 25.34
C ASN A 61 -1.20 9.88 24.61
N ASP A 62 -1.78 10.18 23.44
CA ASP A 62 -1.33 11.23 22.50
C ASP A 62 0.20 11.30 22.37
N ARG A 63 0.84 10.12 22.28
CA ARG A 63 2.28 9.99 22.41
C ARG A 63 2.96 10.31 21.08
N VAL A 64 3.98 11.15 21.10
CA VAL A 64 4.89 11.32 19.96
C VAL A 64 5.59 9.98 19.68
N PRO A 65 5.40 9.38 18.48
CA PRO A 65 5.88 8.04 18.23
C PRO A 65 7.41 8.02 18.12
N ASP A 66 8.04 7.01 18.73
CA ASP A 66 9.48 6.81 18.62
C ASP A 66 9.87 6.04 17.35
N ALA A 67 11.16 6.00 17.04
CA ALA A 67 11.68 5.33 15.85
C ALA A 67 11.35 3.82 15.80
N LYS A 68 11.15 3.16 16.95
CA LYS A 68 10.81 1.73 17.00
C LYS A 68 9.35 1.52 16.61
N THR A 69 8.43 2.28 17.20
CA THR A 69 6.99 2.26 16.85
C THR A 69 6.80 2.54 15.36
N VAL A 70 7.46 3.59 14.84
CA VAL A 70 7.40 3.94 13.41
C VAL A 70 7.91 2.79 12.54
N LYS A 71 9.04 2.17 12.89
CA LYS A 71 9.61 1.03 12.15
C LYS A 71 8.63 -0.15 12.05
N HIS A 72 7.99 -0.54 13.15
CA HIS A 72 7.07 -1.67 13.16
C HIS A 72 5.79 -1.37 12.37
N ILE A 73 5.25 -0.15 12.47
CA ILE A 73 4.06 0.24 11.70
C ILE A 73 4.38 0.36 10.20
N ASP A 74 5.53 0.93 9.84
CA ASP A 74 5.95 1.09 8.43
C ASP A 74 6.29 -0.24 7.74
N ARG A 75 6.64 -1.29 8.49
CA ARG A 75 6.84 -2.65 7.94
C ARG A 75 5.54 -3.33 7.51
N CYS A 76 4.38 -2.81 7.89
CA CYS A 76 3.11 -3.34 7.42
C CYS A 76 2.99 -3.19 5.89
N LEU A 77 2.84 -4.31 5.17
CA LEU A 77 2.68 -4.30 3.71
C LEU A 77 1.29 -3.86 3.24
N SER A 78 0.35 -3.60 4.16
CA SER A 78 -1.07 -3.35 3.84
C SER A 78 -1.70 -4.44 2.96
N CYS A 79 -1.28 -5.70 3.12
CA CYS A 79 -1.81 -6.84 2.36
C CYS A 79 -3.21 -7.32 2.80
N LEU A 80 -3.68 -6.85 3.96
CA LEU A 80 -5.01 -7.10 4.54
C LEU A 80 -5.37 -8.57 4.83
N ALA A 81 -4.44 -9.53 4.71
CA ALA A 81 -4.66 -10.93 5.09
C ALA A 81 -5.14 -11.10 6.55
N CYS A 82 -4.70 -10.21 7.44
CA CYS A 82 -5.15 -10.19 8.83
C CYS A 82 -6.65 -9.92 9.00
N MET A 83 -7.28 -9.18 8.09
CA MET A 83 -8.72 -8.87 8.16
C MET A 83 -9.56 -10.06 7.72
N THR A 84 -9.15 -10.76 6.65
CA THR A 84 -9.90 -11.90 6.13
C THR A 84 -9.93 -13.08 7.10
N THR A 85 -8.86 -13.25 7.88
CA THR A 85 -8.79 -14.33 8.89
C THR A 85 -9.39 -13.97 10.25
N CYS A 86 -9.70 -12.69 10.50
CA CYS A 86 -10.08 -12.24 11.85
C CYS A 86 -11.51 -12.68 12.18
N PRO A 87 -11.72 -13.54 13.20
CA PRO A 87 -13.07 -13.98 13.58
C PRO A 87 -13.89 -12.84 14.21
N SER A 88 -13.22 -11.82 14.75
CA SER A 88 -13.86 -10.67 15.40
C SER A 88 -14.11 -9.49 14.44
N GLY A 89 -13.76 -9.61 13.15
CA GLY A 89 -14.01 -8.56 12.16
C GLY A 89 -13.25 -7.25 12.42
N VAL A 90 -12.03 -7.31 12.96
CA VAL A 90 -11.21 -6.11 13.20
C VAL A 90 -10.87 -5.46 11.85
N HIS A 91 -11.37 -4.24 11.62
CA HIS A 91 -11.10 -3.46 10.40
C HIS A 91 -9.71 -2.80 10.43
N TYR A 92 -8.66 -3.61 10.41
CA TYR A 92 -7.26 -3.18 10.55
C TYR A 92 -6.83 -2.12 9.53
N MET A 93 -7.37 -2.13 8.31
CA MET A 93 -7.06 -1.14 7.26
C MET A 93 -7.20 0.31 7.75
N HIS A 94 -8.34 0.65 8.36
CA HIS A 94 -8.58 2.02 8.84
C HIS A 94 -7.64 2.39 9.99
N LEU A 95 -7.33 1.42 10.85
CA LEU A 95 -6.47 1.64 12.01
C LEU A 95 -5.02 1.93 11.59
N VAL A 96 -4.48 1.17 10.63
CA VAL A 96 -3.10 1.40 10.13
C VAL A 96 -2.99 2.67 9.31
N ASP A 97 -4.02 3.04 8.55
CA ASP A 97 -4.03 4.29 7.78
C ASP A 97 -4.02 5.51 8.70
N GLN A 98 -4.88 5.53 9.72
CA GLN A 98 -4.88 6.57 10.74
C GLN A 98 -3.56 6.63 11.52
N ALA A 99 -2.98 5.48 11.85
CA ALA A 99 -1.68 5.43 12.52
C ALA A 99 -0.56 6.05 11.67
N ARG A 100 -0.56 5.80 10.36
CA ARG A 100 0.42 6.37 9.43
C ARG A 100 0.27 7.88 9.28
N GLU A 101 -0.97 8.36 9.23
CA GLU A 101 -1.27 9.80 9.22
C GLU A 101 -0.75 10.46 10.50
N TYR A 102 -1.08 9.89 11.67
CA TYR A 102 -0.60 10.38 12.97
C TYR A 102 0.93 10.42 13.05
N ILE A 103 1.60 9.38 12.55
CA ILE A 103 3.08 9.33 12.48
C ILE A 103 3.61 10.44 11.58
N GLU A 104 3.02 10.65 10.41
CA GLU A 104 3.53 11.66 9.47
C GLU A 104 3.39 13.08 10.02
N GLU A 105 2.35 13.35 10.81
CA GLU A 105 2.14 14.63 11.48
C GLU A 105 3.08 14.85 12.68
N ARG A 106 3.35 13.81 13.48
CA ARG A 106 4.04 13.93 14.78
C ARG A 106 5.50 13.49 14.77
N TYR A 107 5.95 12.71 13.80
CA TYR A 107 7.32 12.15 13.76
C TYR A 107 8.20 12.76 12.67
N LYS A 108 9.33 13.34 13.09
CA LYS A 108 10.32 13.90 12.16
C LYS A 108 11.24 12.81 11.60
N ARG A 109 10.93 12.33 10.40
CA ARG A 109 11.74 11.32 9.70
C ARG A 109 13.16 11.82 9.35
N PRO A 110 14.18 10.93 9.37
CA PRO A 110 15.52 11.24 8.89
C PRO A 110 15.50 11.79 7.46
N LEU A 111 16.48 12.63 7.12
CA LEU A 111 16.55 13.29 5.80
C LEU A 111 16.56 12.27 4.65
N GLY A 112 17.32 11.18 4.78
CA GLY A 112 17.38 10.12 3.76
C GLY A 112 16.02 9.48 3.49
N ASP A 113 15.24 9.19 4.54
CA ASP A 113 13.89 8.64 4.41
C ASP A 113 12.94 9.62 3.71
N ARG A 114 13.02 10.91 4.06
CA ARG A 114 12.21 11.96 3.43
C ARG A 114 12.54 12.12 1.95
N VAL A 115 13.82 12.16 1.62
CA VAL A 115 14.29 12.27 0.22
C VAL A 115 13.86 11.04 -0.57
N LEU A 116 14.07 9.83 -0.04
CA LEU A 116 13.68 8.59 -0.72
C LEU A 116 12.17 8.55 -0.98
N ARG A 117 11.34 8.83 0.02
CA ARG A 117 9.88 8.88 -0.12
C ARG A 117 9.43 9.94 -1.13
N TRP A 118 10.04 11.12 -1.10
CA TRP A 118 9.75 12.19 -2.05
C TRP A 118 10.08 11.78 -3.50
N ILE A 119 11.25 11.17 -3.72
CA ILE A 119 11.65 10.63 -5.03
C ILE A 119 10.64 9.58 -5.51
N LEU A 120 10.28 8.62 -4.65
CA LEU A 120 9.32 7.57 -4.99
C LEU A 120 7.94 8.14 -5.32
N ALA A 121 7.45 9.12 -4.56
CA ALA A 121 6.19 9.80 -4.83
C ALA A 121 6.21 10.58 -6.17
N ARG A 122 7.38 11.03 -6.64
CA ARG A 122 7.52 11.76 -7.90
C ARG A 122 7.78 10.86 -9.12
N ILE A 123 8.20 9.62 -8.89
CA ILE A 123 8.52 8.63 -9.94
C ILE A 123 7.39 7.61 -10.11
N LEU A 124 6.99 6.90 -9.04
CA LEU A 124 6.07 5.75 -9.13
C LEU A 124 4.70 6.07 -9.75
N PRO A 125 4.04 7.21 -9.44
CA PRO A 125 2.74 7.53 -10.03
C PRO A 125 2.82 7.89 -11.52
N TYR A 126 4.02 8.17 -12.06
CA TYR A 126 4.21 8.67 -13.41
C TYR A 126 4.87 7.59 -14.27
N PRO A 127 4.11 6.87 -15.12
CA PRO A 127 4.57 5.64 -15.77
C PRO A 127 5.83 5.84 -16.62
N MET A 128 5.94 6.96 -17.34
CA MET A 128 7.15 7.25 -18.14
C MET A 128 8.39 7.50 -17.27
N ARG A 129 8.24 8.20 -16.14
CA ARG A 129 9.37 8.42 -15.21
C ARG A 129 9.79 7.11 -14.56
N PHE A 130 8.82 6.29 -14.19
CA PHE A 130 9.08 4.98 -13.61
C PHE A 130 9.78 4.05 -14.61
N ARG A 131 9.39 4.05 -15.89
CA ARG A 131 10.08 3.29 -16.94
C ARG A 131 11.54 3.73 -17.12
N VAL A 132 11.81 5.04 -17.12
CA VAL A 132 13.19 5.57 -17.16
C VAL A 132 13.96 5.11 -15.92
N ALA A 133 13.35 5.15 -14.74
CA ALA A 133 13.95 4.65 -13.51
C ALA A 133 14.25 3.14 -13.58
N LEU A 134 13.38 2.32 -14.18
CA LEU A 134 13.62 0.89 -14.39
C LEU A 134 14.78 0.62 -15.36
N LEU A 135 14.91 1.42 -16.41
CA LEU A 135 16.06 1.35 -17.32
C LEU A 135 17.37 1.72 -16.60
N GLY A 136 17.34 2.77 -15.78
CA GLY A 136 18.46 3.13 -14.90
C GLY A 136 18.79 2.03 -13.90
N ALA A 137 17.78 1.41 -13.29
CA ALA A 137 17.94 0.29 -12.37
C ALA A 137 18.57 -0.93 -13.05
N LYS A 138 18.26 -1.19 -14.33
CA LYS A 138 18.91 -2.25 -15.11
C LYS A 138 20.41 -2.02 -15.27
N ILE A 139 20.82 -0.78 -15.53
CA ILE A 139 22.23 -0.38 -15.64
C ILE A 139 22.91 -0.41 -14.27
N GLY A 140 22.19 -0.03 -13.21
CA GLY A 140 22.69 -0.02 -11.83
C GLY A 140 22.73 -1.39 -11.16
N ARG A 141 22.02 -2.39 -11.68
CA ARG A 141 21.90 -3.74 -11.08
C ARG A 141 23.25 -4.44 -10.84
N PRO A 142 24.24 -4.42 -11.75
CA PRO A 142 25.57 -4.99 -11.49
C PRO A 142 26.27 -4.34 -10.29
N PHE A 143 25.96 -3.06 -10.01
CA PHE A 143 26.52 -2.30 -8.91
C PHE A 143 25.68 -2.37 -7.63
N ALA A 144 24.61 -3.19 -7.59
CA ALA A 144 23.72 -3.27 -6.44
C ALA A 144 24.45 -3.61 -5.14
N ARG A 145 25.52 -4.42 -5.20
CA ARG A 145 26.34 -4.78 -4.02
C ARG A 145 27.15 -3.60 -3.45
N LEU A 146 27.42 -2.57 -4.24
CA LEU A 146 28.12 -1.36 -3.80
C LEU A 146 27.16 -0.34 -3.18
N MET A 147 25.84 -0.57 -3.26
CA MET A 147 24.84 0.34 -2.72
C MET A 147 24.78 0.22 -1.19
N PRO A 148 25.08 1.29 -0.43
CA PRO A 148 25.11 1.23 1.03
C PRO A 148 23.72 1.11 1.65
N ASP A 149 22.69 1.64 0.98
CA ASP A 149 21.30 1.54 1.44
C ASP A 149 20.69 0.19 1.03
N ALA A 150 20.35 -0.62 2.05
CA ALA A 150 19.79 -1.95 1.84
C ALA A 150 18.45 -1.95 1.08
N ARG A 151 17.66 -0.86 1.17
CA ARG A 151 16.38 -0.73 0.49
C ARG A 151 16.62 -0.46 -1.00
N LEU A 152 17.51 0.47 -1.33
CA LEU A 152 17.89 0.73 -2.72
C LEU A 152 18.50 -0.51 -3.37
N ARG A 153 19.35 -1.23 -2.65
CA ARG A 153 19.89 -2.52 -3.12
C ARG A 153 18.77 -3.51 -3.45
N ALA A 154 17.82 -3.71 -2.53
CA ALA A 154 16.70 -4.61 -2.76
C ALA A 154 15.85 -4.17 -3.98
N MET A 155 15.61 -2.87 -4.16
CA MET A 155 14.89 -2.33 -5.33
C MET A 155 15.64 -2.62 -6.65
N LEU A 156 16.96 -2.49 -6.68
CA LEU A 156 17.78 -2.84 -7.84
C LEU A 156 17.76 -4.34 -8.15
N GLU A 157 17.77 -5.18 -7.12
CA GLU A 157 17.72 -6.64 -7.26
C GLU A 157 16.36 -7.13 -7.78
N MET A 158 15.27 -6.49 -7.31
CA MET A 158 13.88 -6.76 -7.74
C MET A 158 13.55 -6.16 -9.12
N ALA A 159 14.37 -5.28 -9.68
CA ALA A 159 14.11 -4.70 -10.99
C ALA A 159 14.04 -5.81 -12.07
N PRO A 160 13.03 -5.79 -12.96
CA PRO A 160 12.88 -6.80 -13.99
C PRO A 160 14.04 -6.73 -15.00
N LYS A 161 14.45 -7.89 -15.52
CA LYS A 161 15.53 -7.97 -16.53
C LYS A 161 15.14 -7.31 -17.86
N GLN A 162 13.86 -7.38 -18.19
CA GLN A 162 13.27 -6.84 -19.40
C GLN A 162 12.11 -5.93 -19.00
N VAL A 163 12.10 -4.71 -19.51
CA VAL A 163 10.99 -3.78 -19.33
C VAL A 163 10.04 -3.99 -20.50
N PRO A 164 8.79 -4.42 -20.29
CA PRO A 164 7.84 -4.67 -21.38
C PRO A 164 7.58 -3.39 -22.18
N PRO A 165 7.23 -3.48 -23.48
CA PRO A 165 6.89 -2.29 -24.28
C PRO A 165 5.67 -1.57 -23.72
N VAL A 166 5.43 -0.33 -24.16
CA VAL A 166 4.21 0.41 -23.78
C VAL A 166 3.02 -0.21 -24.50
N SER A 167 1.96 -0.59 -23.77
CA SER A 167 0.70 -1.00 -24.40
C SER A 167 -0.18 0.23 -24.67
N ARG A 168 -0.71 0.31 -25.90
CA ARG A 168 -1.70 1.35 -26.25
C ARG A 168 -3.01 1.16 -25.50
N ASN A 169 -3.30 -0.04 -25.01
CA ASN A 169 -4.54 -0.32 -24.26
C ASN A 169 -4.54 0.32 -22.86
N ASP A 170 -3.36 0.69 -22.36
CA ASP A 170 -3.21 1.38 -21.08
C ASP A 170 -3.55 2.86 -21.16
N ASP A 171 -3.70 3.41 -22.37
CA ASP A 171 -4.11 4.79 -22.56
C ASP A 171 -5.63 4.96 -22.32
N PRO A 172 -6.07 6.14 -21.83
CA PRO A 172 -7.46 6.40 -21.57
C PRO A 172 -8.33 6.25 -22.82
N GLN A 173 -9.12 5.16 -22.86
CA GLN A 173 -9.99 4.83 -23.98
C GLN A 173 -11.15 3.94 -23.54
N SER A 174 -12.16 3.82 -24.39
CA SER A 174 -13.28 2.89 -24.19
C SER A 174 -13.23 1.75 -25.19
N PHE A 175 -13.50 0.55 -24.71
CA PHE A 175 -13.49 -0.69 -25.44
C PHE A 175 -14.94 -1.16 -25.66
N ALA A 176 -15.35 -1.26 -26.93
CA ALA A 176 -16.70 -1.69 -27.29
C ALA A 176 -16.81 -3.23 -27.24
N PRO A 177 -17.83 -3.80 -26.59
CA PRO A 177 -17.98 -5.25 -26.53
C PRO A 177 -18.22 -5.83 -27.94
N GLN A 178 -17.71 -7.04 -28.20
CA GLN A 178 -17.96 -7.75 -29.46
C GLN A 178 -19.33 -8.44 -29.48
N GLY A 179 -19.86 -8.81 -28.31
CA GLY A 179 -21.19 -9.40 -28.16
C GLY A 179 -22.25 -8.42 -27.64
N ALA A 180 -23.45 -8.94 -27.37
CA ALA A 180 -24.52 -8.18 -26.73
C ALA A 180 -24.04 -7.56 -25.42
N ARG A 181 -24.21 -6.24 -25.27
CA ARG A 181 -23.72 -5.48 -24.12
C ARG A 181 -24.47 -5.90 -22.85
N LYS A 182 -23.74 -6.50 -21.90
CA LYS A 182 -24.28 -6.94 -20.61
C LYS A 182 -24.06 -5.91 -19.49
N LYS A 183 -22.80 -5.48 -19.30
CA LYS A 183 -22.42 -4.55 -18.21
C LYS A 183 -21.35 -3.57 -18.67
N ARG A 184 -21.18 -2.48 -17.90
CA ARG A 184 -20.07 -1.53 -18.02
C ARG A 184 -19.09 -1.76 -16.88
N VAL A 185 -17.80 -1.79 -17.19
CA VAL A 185 -16.73 -2.01 -16.20
C VAL A 185 -15.67 -0.92 -16.38
N ALA A 186 -15.16 -0.40 -15.26
CA ALA A 186 -14.00 0.47 -15.25
C ALA A 186 -12.75 -0.37 -15.00
N LEU A 187 -11.72 -0.20 -15.83
CA LEU A 187 -10.43 -0.87 -15.64
C LEU A 187 -9.45 0.09 -15.00
N MET A 188 -8.93 -0.25 -13.82
CA MET A 188 -7.82 0.49 -13.21
C MET A 188 -6.51 -0.03 -13.79
N THR A 189 -5.87 0.76 -14.66
CA THR A 189 -4.63 0.36 -15.35
C THR A 189 -3.42 0.25 -14.43
N GLY A 190 -3.46 0.86 -13.25
CA GLY A 190 -2.37 0.92 -12.27
C GLY A 190 -1.23 1.88 -12.65
N CYS A 191 -0.48 2.37 -11.66
CA CYS A 191 0.69 3.23 -11.88
C CYS A 191 1.95 2.42 -12.23
N ALA A 192 2.22 1.36 -11.47
CA ALA A 192 3.36 0.47 -11.69
C ALA A 192 3.11 -0.60 -12.76
N GLN A 193 1.87 -1.11 -12.86
CA GLN A 193 1.51 -2.18 -13.80
C GLN A 193 1.76 -1.78 -15.26
N ARG A 194 1.45 -0.54 -15.65
CA ARG A 194 1.76 0.04 -16.99
C ARG A 194 3.24 0.06 -17.37
N ALA A 195 4.12 -0.10 -16.38
CA ALA A 195 5.57 -0.14 -16.60
C ALA A 195 6.16 -1.54 -16.41
N LEU A 196 5.62 -2.34 -15.49
CA LEU A 196 6.16 -3.65 -15.11
C LEU A 196 5.52 -4.83 -15.85
N ASN A 197 4.22 -4.76 -16.17
CA ASN A 197 3.50 -5.86 -16.79
C ASN A 197 2.24 -5.36 -17.53
N THR A 198 2.43 -4.95 -18.79
CA THR A 198 1.35 -4.45 -19.65
C THR A 198 0.38 -5.54 -20.09
N ASP A 199 0.84 -6.80 -20.10
CA ASP A 199 0.05 -7.94 -20.57
C ASP A 199 -1.18 -8.21 -19.69
N ILE A 200 -1.14 -7.81 -18.41
CA ILE A 200 -2.27 -7.99 -17.48
C ILE A 200 -3.49 -7.20 -17.96
N ASN A 201 -3.32 -5.93 -18.33
CA ASN A 201 -4.42 -5.10 -18.84
C ASN A 201 -4.89 -5.62 -20.20
N ASP A 202 -3.96 -6.00 -21.08
CA ASP A 202 -4.28 -6.56 -22.39
C ASP A 202 -5.06 -7.87 -22.29
N ALA A 203 -4.68 -8.76 -21.36
CA ALA A 203 -5.39 -10.00 -21.10
C ALA A 203 -6.79 -9.75 -20.52
N THR A 204 -6.91 -8.77 -19.61
CA THR A 204 -8.21 -8.39 -19.02
C THR A 204 -9.18 -7.89 -20.08
N ILE A 205 -8.71 -7.05 -21.00
CA ILE A 205 -9.53 -6.53 -22.11
C ILE A 205 -9.92 -7.66 -23.07
N ARG A 206 -8.97 -8.55 -23.41
CA ARG A 206 -9.21 -9.72 -24.27
C ARG A 206 -10.29 -10.64 -23.72
N LEU A 207 -10.34 -10.85 -22.40
CA LEU A 207 -11.36 -11.67 -21.75
C LEU A 207 -12.71 -10.93 -21.60
N ALA A 208 -12.68 -9.62 -21.38
CA ALA A 208 -13.88 -8.81 -21.15
C ALA A 208 -14.71 -8.59 -22.43
N HIS A 209 -14.05 -8.45 -23.59
CA HIS A 209 -14.68 -8.16 -24.88
C HIS A 209 -15.73 -9.20 -25.32
N PRO A 210 -15.40 -10.51 -25.38
CA PRO A 210 -16.35 -11.55 -25.76
C PRO A 210 -17.46 -11.75 -24.72
N ALA A 211 -17.18 -11.45 -23.45
CA ALA A 211 -18.15 -11.55 -22.37
C ALA A 211 -19.26 -10.46 -22.41
N GLY A 212 -19.21 -9.53 -23.38
CA GLY A 212 -20.19 -8.46 -23.53
C GLY A 212 -19.98 -7.31 -22.53
N LEU A 213 -18.79 -7.19 -21.95
CA LEU A 213 -18.46 -6.13 -21.00
C LEU A 213 -17.89 -4.92 -21.75
N ARG A 214 -18.55 -3.76 -21.62
CA ARG A 214 -18.01 -2.49 -22.11
C ARG A 214 -17.00 -1.95 -21.10
N GLY A 215 -15.72 -2.07 -21.42
CA GLY A 215 -14.61 -1.58 -20.60
C GLY A 215 -14.23 -0.15 -20.94
N GLY A 216 -13.70 0.59 -19.98
CA GLY A 216 -13.02 1.86 -20.25
C GLY A 216 -11.95 2.17 -19.20
N SER A 217 -10.81 2.66 -19.67
CA SER A 217 -9.78 3.28 -18.82
C SER A 217 -10.05 4.79 -18.81
N GLY A 218 -10.38 5.34 -17.64
CA GLY A 218 -10.61 6.78 -17.48
C GLY A 218 -9.31 7.57 -17.47
N ARG A 219 -9.35 8.87 -17.85
CA ARG A 219 -8.27 9.82 -17.56
C ARG A 219 -8.26 10.11 -16.05
N GLY A 220 -7.70 9.23 -15.23
CA GLY A 220 -7.79 9.42 -13.78
C GLY A 220 -7.14 8.34 -12.94
N GLY A 221 -5.83 8.14 -13.11
CA GLY A 221 -5.00 7.34 -12.20
C GLY A 221 -3.81 8.11 -11.63
N GLY A 222 -3.72 9.41 -11.90
CA GLY A 222 -2.73 10.29 -11.28
C GLY A 222 -3.32 10.84 -9.98
N LEU A 223 -2.51 10.86 -8.92
CA LEU A 223 -2.80 11.59 -7.68
C LEU A 223 -3.55 12.89 -8.00
N LEU A 224 -4.74 13.06 -7.44
CA LEU A 224 -5.32 14.39 -7.27
C LEU A 224 -4.24 15.23 -6.58
N PRO A 225 -3.78 16.36 -7.15
CA PRO A 225 -2.88 17.24 -6.44
C PRO A 225 -3.59 17.67 -5.16
N GLY A 226 -2.97 17.39 -4.02
CA GLY A 226 -3.46 17.82 -2.72
C GLY A 226 -3.76 19.32 -2.77
N ARG A 227 -4.99 19.65 -2.40
CA ARG A 227 -5.30 20.98 -1.83
C ARG A 227 -4.86 20.95 -0.38
#